data_AF-A0A355C189-F1
#
_entry.id   AF-A0A355C189-F1
#
_cell.length_a   1.000
_cell.length_b   1.000
_cell.length_c   1.000
_cell.angle_alpha   90.00
_cell.angle_beta   90.00
_cell.angle_gamma   90.00
#
_symmetry.space_group_name_H-M   'P 1'
#
loop_
_entity.id
_entity.type
_entity.pdbx_description
1 polymer ?
#
loop_
_entity_poly.entity_id
_entity_poly.type
_entity_poly.pdbx_seq_one_letter_code
_entity_poly.pdbx_strand_id
1 'polypeptide(L)'
;IEYDFNSGTFEEAELLALWARPISRYFDLQAGIRHDFEPDPTRTFGVLAIQGLAPYWFDIEASLFVSGEGDVSARFEAEYDFFLTQRLVVQPRTELNFAVQSVDELQIGSGLSTAELGLRLRYEIKRQFAPYVGVNWKRSVGETADFVRADGENPGAVSFVAGLRLWF
;
A
#
# COMPACT_ATOMS: atom_id res chain seq x y z
N ILE A 1 -8.33 -0.30 11.21
CA ILE A 1 -7.25 -0.38 12.22
C ILE A 1 -6.54 -1.69 11.97
N GLU A 2 -5.25 -1.62 11.64
CA GLU A 2 -4.38 -2.76 11.35
C GLU A 2 -3.26 -2.75 12.38
N TYR A 3 -2.94 -3.92 12.91
CA TYR A 3 -1.83 -4.13 13.83
C TYR A 3 -0.90 -5.17 13.21
N ASP A 4 0.36 -4.78 12.98
CA ASP A 4 1.44 -5.71 12.58
C ASP A 4 2.03 -6.33 13.86
N PHE A 5 2.10 -7.66 13.90
CA PHE A 5 2.62 -8.38 15.05
C PHE A 5 4.15 -8.47 15.08
N ASN A 6 4.84 -8.18 13.98
CA ASN A 6 6.29 -8.31 13.87
C ASN A 6 7.05 -6.98 14.00
N SER A 7 6.47 -5.84 13.65
CA SER A 7 7.04 -4.52 13.95
C SER A 7 6.47 -3.98 15.24
N GLY A 8 7.31 -3.83 16.27
CA GLY A 8 6.92 -3.30 17.59
C GLY A 8 6.52 -1.82 17.61
N THR A 9 6.19 -1.23 16.46
CA THR A 9 6.02 0.21 16.21
C THR A 9 5.03 0.44 15.07
N PHE A 10 4.23 1.51 15.16
CA PHE A 10 3.53 2.05 13.99
C PHE A 10 4.60 2.59 13.03
N GLU A 11 4.92 1.83 11.98
CA GLU A 11 6.13 2.03 11.16
C GLU A 11 5.95 3.12 10.08
N GLU A 12 4.71 3.44 9.70
CA GLU A 12 4.40 4.50 8.74
C GLU A 12 3.14 5.25 9.19
N ALA A 13 3.17 6.59 9.13
CA ALA A 13 2.05 7.45 9.46
C ALA A 13 1.82 8.45 8.33
N GLU A 14 0.82 8.18 7.49
CA GLU A 14 0.48 9.02 6.35
C GLU A 14 -0.93 9.61 6.46
N LEU A 15 -1.10 10.83 5.93
CA LEU A 15 -2.40 11.47 5.74
C LEU A 15 -2.61 11.75 4.25
N LEU A 16 -3.69 11.20 3.70
CA LEU A 16 -4.09 11.42 2.32
C LEU A 16 -5.43 12.15 2.26
N ALA A 17 -5.46 13.25 1.51
CA ALA A 17 -6.68 13.99 1.20
C ALA A 17 -6.86 14.03 -0.32
N LEU A 18 -7.82 13.25 -0.82
CA LEU A 18 -8.04 13.03 -2.25
C LEU A 18 -9.44 13.51 -2.65
N TRP A 19 -9.50 14.16 -3.81
CA TRP A 19 -10.73 14.42 -4.54
C TRP A 19 -10.86 13.41 -5.68
N ALA A 20 -12.00 12.72 -5.73
CA ALA A 20 -12.28 11.71 -6.75
C ALA A 20 -13.32 12.22 -7.77
N ARG A 21 -13.11 11.88 -9.03
CA ARG A 21 -14.03 12.13 -10.14
C ARG A 21 -14.17 10.89 -11.02
N PRO A 22 -15.41 10.41 -11.26
CA PRO A 22 -15.64 9.34 -12.20
C PRO A 22 -15.20 9.70 -13.61
N ILE A 23 -14.37 8.85 -14.21
CA ILE A 23 -13.95 8.94 -15.61
C ILE A 23 -14.59 7.86 -16.47
N SER A 24 -15.04 6.76 -15.85
CA SER A 24 -15.82 5.71 -16.51
C SER A 24 -16.79 5.06 -15.51
N ARG A 25 -17.54 4.04 -15.95
CA ARG A 25 -18.43 3.25 -15.07
C ARG A 25 -17.66 2.54 -13.94
N TYR A 26 -16.40 2.17 -14.19
CA TYR A 26 -15.63 1.31 -13.28
C TYR A 26 -14.37 1.99 -12.75
N PHE A 27 -14.07 3.21 -13.17
CA PHE A 27 -12.83 3.91 -12.84
C PHE A 27 -13.10 5.36 -12.47
N ASP A 28 -12.43 5.77 -11.39
CA ASP A 28 -12.37 7.12 -10.89
C ASP A 28 -10.94 7.64 -11.03
N LEU A 29 -10.82 8.91 -11.45
CA LEU A 29 -9.58 9.66 -11.35
C LEU A 29 -9.56 10.37 -10.00
N GLN A 30 -8.43 10.32 -9.31
CA GLN A 30 -8.22 10.96 -8.03
C GLN A 30 -7.06 11.95 -8.11
N ALA A 31 -7.19 13.06 -7.41
CA ALA A 31 -6.16 14.06 -7.29
C ALA A 31 -6.16 14.63 -5.87
N GLY A 32 -5.00 14.90 -5.30
CA GLY A 32 -4.95 15.47 -3.97
C GLY A 32 -3.55 15.62 -3.41
N ILE A 33 -3.47 15.57 -2.08
CA ILE A 33 -2.23 15.73 -1.34
C ILE A 33 -2.05 14.57 -0.37
N ARG A 34 -0.80 14.16 -0.21
CA ARG A 34 -0.34 13.18 0.78
C ARG A 34 0.72 13.84 1.65
N HIS A 35 0.67 13.60 2.95
CA HIS A 35 1.68 14.04 3.89
C HIS A 35 2.10 12.89 4.77
N ASP A 36 3.39 12.58 4.74
CA ASP A 36 4.01 11.49 5.48
C ASP A 36 4.68 12.09 6.71
N PHE A 37 4.20 11.70 7.88
CA PHE A 37 4.73 12.09 9.18
C PHE A 37 5.91 11.21 9.60
N GLU A 38 5.98 9.99 9.07
CA GLU A 38 7.08 9.02 9.23
C GLU A 38 7.25 8.30 7.88
N PRO A 39 8.47 8.01 7.42
CA PRO A 39 9.78 8.23 8.07
C PRO A 39 10.27 9.69 8.09
N ASP A 40 11.15 10.04 9.05
CA ASP A 40 11.92 11.31 9.02
C ASP A 40 12.98 11.27 7.90
N PRO A 41 13.07 12.28 7.02
CA PRO A 41 12.34 13.55 7.05
C PRO A 41 10.92 13.47 6.49
N THR A 42 9.97 14.15 7.18
CA THR A 42 8.56 14.26 6.75
C THR A 42 8.45 14.76 5.32
N ARG A 43 7.51 14.20 4.54
CA ARG A 43 7.39 14.54 3.12
C ARG A 43 5.97 14.82 2.68
N THR A 44 5.81 15.88 1.88
CA THR A 44 4.51 16.22 1.26
C THR A 44 4.57 15.95 -0.23
N PHE A 45 3.54 15.25 -0.73
CA PHE A 45 3.40 14.87 -2.12
C PHE A 45 2.09 15.41 -2.71
N GLY A 46 2.15 15.88 -3.95
CA GLY A 46 0.99 15.93 -4.83
C GLY A 46 0.68 14.52 -5.33
N VAL A 47 -0.61 14.16 -5.37
CA VAL A 47 -1.07 12.81 -5.76
C VAL A 47 -1.97 12.90 -6.99
N LEU A 48 -1.72 12.02 -7.95
CA LEU A 48 -2.66 11.70 -9.03
C LEU A 48 -2.83 10.19 -9.09
N ALA A 49 -4.05 9.69 -8.98
CA ALA A 49 -4.32 8.26 -8.98
C ALA A 49 -5.51 7.88 -9.86
N ILE A 50 -5.52 6.64 -10.34
CA ILE A 50 -6.68 6.02 -10.97
C ILE A 50 -7.03 4.80 -10.13
N GLN A 51 -8.25 4.78 -9.61
CA GLN A 51 -8.78 3.67 -8.81
C GLN A 51 -10.00 3.08 -9.52
N GLY A 52 -10.13 1.76 -9.49
CA GLY A 52 -11.34 1.16 -10.05
C GLY A 52 -11.35 -0.36 -10.07
N LEU A 53 -12.42 -0.87 -10.67
CA LEU A 53 -12.71 -2.28 -10.83
C LEU A 53 -12.31 -2.75 -12.23
N ALA A 54 -11.17 -3.42 -12.34
CA ALA A 54 -10.67 -4.02 -13.56
C ALA A 54 -11.50 -5.25 -14.01
N PRO A 55 -11.34 -5.69 -15.28
CA PRO A 55 -11.92 -6.95 -15.74
C PRO A 55 -11.65 -8.09 -14.76
N TYR A 56 -12.62 -8.99 -14.60
CA TYR A 56 -12.63 -10.05 -13.60
C TYR A 56 -12.80 -9.61 -12.13
N TRP A 57 -13.20 -8.37 -11.86
CA TRP A 57 -13.47 -7.86 -10.51
C TRP A 57 -12.23 -7.67 -9.63
N PHE A 58 -11.10 -7.32 -10.25
CA PHE A 58 -9.93 -6.86 -9.50
C PHE A 58 -10.11 -5.41 -9.08
N ASP A 59 -9.93 -5.13 -7.80
CA ASP A 59 -9.78 -3.76 -7.32
C ASP A 59 -8.33 -3.34 -7.59
N ILE A 60 -8.15 -2.33 -8.43
CA ILE A 60 -6.83 -1.83 -8.81
C ILE A 60 -6.70 -0.35 -8.52
N GLU A 61 -5.51 0.06 -8.11
CA GLU A 61 -5.14 1.45 -7.95
C GLU A 61 -3.75 1.69 -8.53
N ALA A 62 -3.61 2.76 -9.30
CA ALA A 62 -2.33 3.23 -9.79
C ALA A 62 -2.18 4.70 -9.41
N SER A 63 -1.19 4.99 -8.57
CA SER A 63 -0.97 6.28 -7.94
C SER A 63 0.40 6.83 -8.33
N LEU A 64 0.46 8.11 -8.65
CA LEU A 64 1.67 8.87 -8.95
C LEU A 64 1.82 9.95 -7.87
N PHE A 65 3.01 10.05 -7.31
CA PHE A 65 3.36 10.99 -6.26
C PHE A 65 4.47 11.92 -6.75
N VAL A 66 4.36 13.21 -6.44
CA VAL A 66 5.39 14.21 -6.72
C VAL A 66 5.69 14.98 -5.43
N SER A 67 6.90 14.83 -4.91
CA SER A 67 7.35 15.48 -3.67
C SER A 67 7.61 16.97 -3.88
N GLY A 68 7.54 17.75 -2.81
CA GLY A 68 7.93 19.17 -2.84
C GLY A 68 9.39 19.43 -3.25
N GLU A 69 10.26 18.42 -3.15
CA GLU A 69 11.67 18.47 -3.54
C GLU A 69 11.91 17.98 -4.98
N GLY A 70 10.86 17.52 -5.67
CA GLY A 70 10.92 17.04 -7.05
C GLY A 70 11.00 15.52 -7.20
N ASP A 71 10.81 14.76 -6.12
CA ASP A 71 10.85 13.30 -6.16
C ASP A 71 9.59 12.72 -6.75
N VAL A 72 9.75 11.88 -7.78
CA VAL A 72 8.63 11.25 -8.46
C VAL A 72 8.64 9.77 -8.13
N SER A 73 7.52 9.30 -7.58
CA SER A 73 7.30 7.89 -7.30
C SER A 73 5.92 7.45 -7.78
N ALA A 74 5.74 6.15 -7.94
CA ALA A 74 4.47 5.55 -8.31
C ALA A 74 4.20 4.33 -7.44
N ARG A 75 2.92 4.08 -7.17
CA ARG A 75 2.44 2.89 -6.48
C ARG A 75 1.39 2.21 -7.33
N PHE A 76 1.47 0.89 -7.40
CA PHE A 76 0.43 0.06 -8.01
C PHE A 76 -0.07 -0.93 -6.97
N GLU A 77 -1.38 -0.93 -6.74
CA GLU A 77 -2.06 -1.85 -5.84
C GLU A 77 -3.08 -2.68 -6.62
N ALA A 78 -3.14 -3.97 -6.29
CA ALA A 78 -4.14 -4.88 -6.82
C ALA A 78 -4.66 -5.79 -5.70
N GLU A 79 -5.97 -5.89 -5.60
CA GLU A 79 -6.68 -6.75 -4.65
C GLU A 79 -7.74 -7.57 -5.36
N TYR A 80 -8.10 -8.69 -4.76
CA TYR A 80 -9.21 -9.51 -5.25
C TYR A 80 -9.95 -10.18 -4.10
N ASP A 81 -11.27 -9.98 -4.02
CA ASP A 81 -12.10 -10.61 -2.98
C ASP A 81 -12.60 -11.99 -3.44
N PHE A 82 -11.95 -13.06 -2.98
CA PHE A 82 -12.39 -14.44 -3.21
C PHE A 82 -13.34 -14.92 -2.10
N PHE A 83 -14.63 -15.02 -2.44
CA PHE A 83 -15.67 -15.50 -1.52
C PHE A 83 -15.62 -17.03 -1.38
N LEU A 84 -14.98 -17.53 -0.31
CA LEU A 84 -15.02 -18.95 0.05
C LEU A 84 -16.40 -19.40 0.52
N THR A 85 -17.06 -18.54 1.31
CA THR A 85 -18.43 -18.75 1.79
C THR A 85 -19.17 -17.41 1.81
N GLN A 86 -20.45 -17.41 2.21
CA GLN A 86 -21.22 -16.18 2.39
C GLN A 86 -20.68 -15.23 3.48
N ARG A 87 -19.69 -15.66 4.28
CA ARG A 87 -19.10 -14.87 5.37
C ARG A 87 -17.57 -14.93 5.41
N LEU A 88 -16.94 -15.70 4.54
CA LEU A 88 -15.48 -15.91 4.57
C LEU A 88 -14.90 -15.48 3.23
N VAL A 89 -14.04 -14.48 3.27
CA VAL A 89 -13.40 -13.88 2.10
C VAL A 89 -11.89 -14.02 2.25
N VAL A 90 -11.25 -14.55 1.21
CA VAL A 90 -9.80 -14.52 1.07
C VAL A 90 -9.45 -13.40 0.12
N GLN A 91 -8.56 -12.52 0.53
CA GLN A 91 -8.15 -11.34 -0.21
C GLN A 91 -6.63 -11.39 -0.43
N PRO A 92 -6.15 -11.94 -1.55
CA PRO A 92 -4.80 -11.65 -2.02
C PRO A 92 -4.67 -10.15 -2.32
N ARG A 93 -3.54 -9.57 -1.92
CA ARG A 93 -3.14 -8.19 -2.19
C ARG A 93 -1.75 -8.19 -2.79
N THR A 94 -1.49 -7.28 -3.72
CA THR A 94 -0.17 -7.01 -4.26
C THR A 94 0.02 -5.51 -4.29
N GLU A 95 1.17 -5.06 -3.82
CA GLU A 95 1.58 -3.67 -3.89
C GLU A 95 2.99 -3.57 -4.45
N LEU A 96 3.19 -2.66 -5.41
CA LEU A 96 4.46 -2.42 -6.06
C LEU A 96 4.75 -0.92 -5.99
N ASN A 97 5.88 -0.57 -5.39
CA ASN A 97 6.34 0.82 -5.27
C ASN A 97 7.51 1.05 -6.23
N PHE A 98 7.47 2.18 -6.95
CA PHE A 98 8.47 2.58 -7.93
C PHE A 98 8.95 4.00 -7.63
N ALA A 99 10.23 4.27 -7.84
CA ALA A 99 10.81 5.60 -7.79
C ALA A 99 11.49 5.92 -9.12
N VAL A 100 11.31 7.13 -9.62
CA VAL A 100 11.96 7.56 -10.88
C VAL A 100 13.43 7.86 -10.66
N GLN A 101 13.78 8.36 -9.48
CA GLN A 101 15.14 8.64 -9.03
C GLN A 101 15.43 7.95 -7.71
N SER A 102 16.70 7.83 -7.38
CA SER A 102 17.13 7.48 -6.02
C SER A 102 16.99 8.70 -5.11
N VAL A 103 16.48 8.47 -3.90
CA VAL A 103 16.26 9.47 -2.86
C VAL A 103 16.97 8.97 -1.62
N ASP A 104 18.24 9.37 -1.47
CA ASP A 104 19.12 8.89 -0.39
C ASP A 104 18.56 9.24 0.99
N GLU A 105 17.89 10.39 1.13
CA GLU A 105 17.27 10.82 2.39
C GLU A 105 16.17 9.85 2.85
N LEU A 106 15.52 9.15 1.92
CA LEU A 106 14.47 8.17 2.20
C LEU A 106 14.98 6.72 2.05
N GLN A 107 16.27 6.53 1.74
CA GLN A 107 16.87 5.22 1.45
C GLN A 107 16.11 4.44 0.36
N ILE A 108 15.54 5.15 -0.61
CA ILE A 108 14.79 4.58 -1.74
C ILE A 108 15.63 4.69 -3.00
N GLY A 109 15.91 3.54 -3.63
CA GLY A 109 16.60 3.49 -4.92
C GLY A 109 15.66 3.63 -6.12
N SER A 110 16.21 4.07 -7.25
CA SER A 110 15.48 4.19 -8.51
C SER A 110 14.96 2.85 -9.06
N GLY A 111 13.88 2.91 -9.85
CA GLY A 111 13.21 1.75 -10.45
C GLY A 111 12.11 1.17 -9.54
N LEU A 112 11.90 -0.14 -9.60
CA LEU A 112 11.06 -0.83 -8.62
C LEU A 112 11.81 -0.83 -7.29
N SER A 113 11.23 -0.22 -6.26
CA SER A 113 11.86 -0.08 -4.94
C SER A 113 11.43 -1.19 -3.99
N THR A 114 10.13 -1.50 -3.97
CA THR A 114 9.57 -2.51 -3.06
C THR A 114 8.44 -3.27 -3.74
N ALA A 115 8.38 -4.57 -3.45
CA ALA A 115 7.25 -5.43 -3.78
C ALA A 115 6.68 -6.04 -2.50
N GLU A 116 5.36 -5.97 -2.35
CA GLU A 116 4.64 -6.57 -1.24
C GLU A 116 3.55 -7.51 -1.75
N LEU A 117 3.48 -8.69 -1.14
CA LEU A 117 2.45 -9.68 -1.38
C LEU A 117 1.73 -9.97 -0.06
N GLY A 118 0.44 -9.71 -0.03
CA GLY A 118 -0.42 -9.93 1.14
C GLY A 118 -1.45 -11.02 0.88
N LEU A 119 -1.82 -11.73 1.94
CA LEU A 119 -2.98 -12.61 1.94
C LEU A 119 -3.76 -12.40 3.23
N ARG A 120 -4.97 -11.85 3.11
CA ARG A 120 -5.87 -11.60 4.24
C ARG A 120 -7.05 -12.56 4.20
N LEU A 121 -7.41 -13.09 5.36
CA LEU A 121 -8.64 -13.86 5.60
C LEU A 121 -9.59 -13.01 6.43
N ARG A 122 -10.70 -12.60 5.83
CA ARG A 122 -11.72 -11.76 6.43
C ARG A 122 -12.97 -12.57 6.74
N TYR A 123 -13.48 -12.45 7.97
CA TYR A 123 -14.71 -13.11 8.40
C TYR A 123 -15.81 -12.08 8.72
N GLU A 124 -16.89 -12.11 7.95
CA GLU A 124 -18.02 -11.19 8.07
C GLU A 124 -19.05 -11.73 9.07
N ILE A 125 -18.92 -11.38 10.35
CA ILE A 125 -19.93 -11.74 11.37
C ILE A 125 -21.28 -11.13 11.01
N LYS A 126 -21.23 -9.85 10.64
CA LYS A 126 -22.28 -9.07 9.99
C LYS A 126 -21.57 -8.14 9.02
N ARG A 127 -22.23 -7.65 7.96
CA ARG A 127 -21.53 -6.90 6.91
C ARG A 127 -20.73 -5.71 7.47
N GLN A 128 -21.27 -5.02 8.48
CA GLN A 128 -20.68 -3.87 9.16
C GLN A 128 -19.51 -4.19 10.10
N PHE A 129 -19.29 -5.46 10.44
CA PHE A 129 -18.28 -5.88 11.40
C PHE A 129 -17.58 -7.13 10.89
N ALA A 130 -16.38 -6.94 10.36
CA ALA A 130 -15.60 -8.01 9.74
C ALA A 130 -14.16 -8.01 10.28
N PRO A 131 -13.85 -8.84 11.30
CA PRO A 131 -12.46 -9.09 11.69
C PRO A 131 -11.69 -9.78 10.56
N TYR A 132 -10.40 -9.52 10.49
CA TYR A 132 -9.50 -10.20 9.57
C TYR A 132 -8.15 -10.47 10.20
N VAL A 133 -7.49 -11.49 9.66
CA VAL A 133 -6.09 -11.82 9.92
C VAL A 133 -5.38 -11.97 8.58
N GLY A 134 -4.07 -11.80 8.53
CA GLY A 134 -3.33 -11.94 7.29
C GLY A 134 -1.84 -12.15 7.50
N VAL A 135 -1.18 -12.45 6.39
CA VAL A 135 0.27 -12.50 6.28
C VAL A 135 0.68 -11.61 5.12
N ASN A 136 1.69 -10.77 5.35
CA ASN A 136 2.29 -9.93 4.33
C ASN A 136 3.75 -10.31 4.19
N TRP A 137 4.23 -10.30 2.96
CA TRP A 137 5.64 -10.48 2.63
C TRP A 137 6.08 -9.25 1.84
N LYS A 138 6.98 -8.46 2.44
CA LYS A 138 7.55 -7.25 1.85
C LYS A 138 8.99 -7.53 1.46
N ARG A 139 9.40 -7.05 0.28
CA ARG A 139 10.77 -7.16 -0.19
C ARG A 139 11.23 -5.90 -0.91
N SER A 140 12.29 -5.30 -0.39
CA SER A 140 13.08 -4.29 -1.08
C SER A 140 13.86 -4.94 -2.22
N VAL A 141 13.91 -4.26 -3.36
CA VAL A 141 14.56 -4.76 -4.57
C VAL A 141 15.47 -3.68 -5.18
N GLY A 142 16.33 -4.08 -6.13
CA GLY A 142 17.26 -3.17 -6.78
C GLY A 142 18.16 -2.42 -5.79
N GLU A 143 18.39 -1.14 -6.07
CA GLU A 143 19.21 -0.25 -5.25
C GLU A 143 18.58 -0.01 -3.86
N THR A 144 17.25 -0.04 -3.75
CA THR A 144 16.57 0.00 -2.44
C THR A 144 16.99 -1.17 -1.55
N ALA A 145 17.18 -2.36 -2.12
CA ALA A 145 17.69 -3.51 -1.36
C ALA A 145 19.16 -3.34 -0.94
N ASP A 146 19.94 -2.56 -1.69
CA ASP A 146 21.33 -2.29 -1.37
C ASP A 146 21.44 -1.29 -0.22
N PHE A 147 20.59 -0.25 -0.18
CA PHE A 147 20.44 0.63 0.98
C PHE A 147 20.10 -0.16 2.25
N VAL A 148 19.05 -0.99 2.22
CA VAL A 148 18.65 -1.80 3.38
C VAL A 148 19.78 -2.72 3.87
N ARG A 149 20.57 -3.30 2.95
CA ARG A 149 21.73 -4.14 3.33
C ARG A 149 22.89 -3.32 3.89
N ALA A 150 23.10 -2.09 3.41
CA ALA A 150 24.14 -1.20 3.91
C ALA A 150 23.91 -0.84 5.38
N ASP A 151 22.65 -0.74 5.78
CA ASP A 151 22.22 -0.52 7.17
C ASP A 151 22.27 -1.80 8.03
N GLY A 152 22.67 -2.93 7.45
CA GLY A 152 22.77 -4.22 8.13
C GLY A 152 21.44 -4.94 8.30
N GLU A 153 20.39 -4.48 7.63
CA GLU A 153 19.04 -5.04 7.72
C GLU A 153 18.76 -6.08 6.63
N ASN A 154 17.66 -6.82 6.80
CA ASN A 154 17.22 -7.80 5.82
C ASN A 154 16.27 -7.13 4.80
N PRO A 155 16.58 -7.13 3.49
CA PRO A 155 15.71 -6.55 2.47
C PRO A 155 14.40 -7.31 2.26
N GLY A 156 14.12 -8.37 3.03
CA GLY A 156 12.83 -9.06 3.01
C GLY A 156 12.32 -9.36 4.41
N ALA A 157 11.03 -9.11 4.63
CA ALA A 157 10.35 -9.33 5.88
C ALA A 157 9.01 -10.05 5.65
N VAL A 158 8.61 -10.86 6.63
CA VAL A 158 7.26 -11.42 6.72
C VAL A 158 6.60 -10.82 7.94
N SER A 159 5.41 -10.29 7.77
CA SER A 159 4.59 -9.69 8.81
C SER A 159 3.28 -10.46 8.96
N PHE A 160 2.78 -10.55 10.19
CA PHE A 160 1.43 -11.03 10.45
C PHE A 160 0.57 -9.84 10.82
N VAL A 161 -0.62 -9.77 10.28
CA VAL A 161 -1.55 -8.67 10.53
C VAL A 161 -2.85 -9.18 11.12
N ALA A 162 -3.42 -8.43 12.04
CA ALA A 162 -4.82 -8.57 12.41
C ALA A 162 -5.48 -7.20 12.46
N GLY A 163 -6.75 -7.17 12.09
CA GLY A 163 -7.50 -5.94 12.09
C GLY A 163 -8.99 -6.15 12.09
N LEU A 164 -9.69 -5.02 12.12
CA LEU A 164 -11.14 -4.98 12.13
C LEU A 164 -11.63 -3.97 11.11
N ARG A 165 -12.51 -4.43 10.21
CA ARG A 165 -13.24 -3.57 9.27
C ARG A 165 -14.60 -3.22 9.87
N LEU A 166 -14.88 -1.91 9.93
CA LEU A 166 -16.15 -1.33 10.38
C LEU A 166 -16.69 -0.40 9.29
N TRP A 167 -17.98 -0.48 8.98
CA TRP A 167 -18.68 0.52 8.15
C TRP A 167 -20.13 0.67 8.64
N PHE A 168 -20.66 1.90 8.55
CA PHE A 168 -21.97 2.29 9.07
C PHE A 168 -22.82 2.96 8.00
#